data_AF-A0A9E7B8W1-F1
#
_entry.id   AF-A0A9E7B8W1-F1
#
_cell.length_a   1.000
_cell.length_b   1.000
_cell.length_c   1.000
_cell.angle_alpha   90.00
_cell.angle_beta   90.00
_cell.angle_gamma   90.00
#
_symmetry.space_group_name_H-M   'P 1'
#
loop_
_entity.id
_entity.type
_entity.pdbx_description
1 polymer ?
#
loop_
_entity_poly.entity_id
_entity_poly.type
_entity_poly.pdbx_seq_one_letter_code
_entity_poly.pdbx_strand_id
1 'polypeptide(L)' 'IFIVGHYNVIARGALLLVSDVPLTPEGVKTEESDLMVTQRWADIHLKIGIDAMTEIGEKGERIKHFKY' A
#
# COMPACT_ATOMS: atom_id res chain seq x y z
N ILE A 1 -3.74 -11.56 -0.41
CA ILE A 1 -4.02 -10.70 0.77
C ILE A 1 -5.49 -10.30 0.84
N PHE A 2 -5.99 -9.53 -0.14
CA PHE A 2 -7.38 -9.03 -0.18
C PHE A 2 -8.49 -10.01 -0.56
N ILE A 3 -8.22 -11.28 -0.83
CA ILE A 3 -9.29 -12.29 -0.94
C ILE A 3 -9.33 -13.11 0.35
N VAL A 4 -8.18 -13.66 0.74
CA VAL A 4 -8.01 -14.49 1.94
C VAL A 4 -8.44 -13.79 3.23
N GLY A 5 -8.10 -12.52 3.45
CA GLY A 5 -8.55 -11.82 4.66
C GLY A 5 -10.07 -11.56 4.74
N HIS A 6 -10.80 -11.65 3.62
CA HIS A 6 -12.24 -11.38 3.54
C HIS A 6 -12.93 -12.61 4.05
N TYR A 7 -12.49 -13.73 3.47
CA TYR A 7 -12.91 -15.06 3.81
C TYR A 7 -12.70 -15.34 5.31
N ASN A 8 -11.59 -14.86 5.88
CA ASN A 8 -11.28 -15.05 7.30
C ASN A 8 -11.76 -13.91 8.22
N VAL A 9 -12.46 -12.90 7.69
CA VAL A 9 -12.94 -11.74 8.47
C VAL A 9 -11.80 -11.02 9.24
N ILE A 10 -10.62 -10.99 8.64
CA ILE A 10 -9.43 -10.30 9.17
C ILE A 10 -9.41 -8.89 8.59
N ALA A 11 -9.32 -7.88 9.46
CA ALA A 11 -9.14 -6.49 9.05
C ALA A 11 -7.87 -6.33 8.19
N ARG A 12 -7.96 -5.61 7.07
CA ARG A 12 -6.88 -5.53 6.08
C ARG A 12 -7.01 -4.29 5.21
N GLY A 13 -5.86 -3.70 4.88
CA GLY A 13 -5.73 -2.61 3.92
C GLY A 13 -4.44 -2.78 3.11
N ALA A 14 -4.25 -1.93 2.11
CA ALA A 14 -2.95 -1.78 1.47
C ALA A 14 -2.69 -0.32 1.16
N LEU A 15 -1.47 0.08 1.45
CA LEU A 15 -0.86 1.30 0.95
C LEU A 15 0.17 0.87 -0.10
N LEU A 16 -0.06 1.28 -1.35
CA LEU A 16 0.82 0.92 -2.46
C LEU A 16 1.71 2.12 -2.80
N LEU A 17 3.02 1.91 -2.81
CA LEU A 17 3.96 2.87 -3.36
C LEU A 17 4.10 2.58 -4.85
N VAL A 18 3.73 3.56 -5.67
CA VAL A 18 3.94 3.47 -7.12
C VAL A 18 5.44 3.60 -7.35
N SER A 19 6.03 2.49 -7.78
CA SER A 19 7.46 2.40 -7.95
C SER A 19 7.86 2.72 -9.40
N ASP A 20 6.96 2.55 -10.38
CA ASP A 20 7.15 2.77 -11.82
C ASP A 20 5.83 2.94 -12.60
N VAL A 21 5.91 3.46 -13.83
CA VAL A 21 4.80 3.53 -14.80
C VAL A 21 5.12 2.68 -16.05
N PRO A 22 4.68 1.41 -16.11
CA PRO A 22 5.14 0.44 -17.12
C PRO A 22 4.54 0.62 -18.53
N LEU A 23 3.71 1.66 -18.74
CA LEU A 23 2.99 1.87 -20.01
C LEU A 23 3.74 2.78 -21.00
N THR A 24 5.00 3.12 -20.72
CA THR A 24 5.87 3.85 -21.66
C THR A 24 6.90 2.90 -22.28
N PRO A 25 7.12 2.92 -23.61
CA PRO A 25 8.03 1.98 -24.29
C PRO A 25 9.49 2.04 -23.81
N GLU A 26 9.88 3.12 -23.12
CA GLU A 26 11.24 3.43 -22.70
C GLU A 26 11.49 3.12 -21.20
N GLY A 27 10.47 2.67 -20.45
CA GLY A 27 10.42 2.83 -18.99
C GLY A 27 10.29 1.55 -18.16
N VAL A 28 11.06 0.51 -18.44
CA VAL A 28 11.24 -0.61 -17.49
C VAL A 28 12.38 -0.25 -16.54
N LYS A 29 12.11 -0.26 -15.23
CA LYS A 29 13.07 0.04 -14.16
C LYS A 29 14.46 -0.56 -14.36
N THR A 30 15.48 0.24 -14.08
CA THR A 30 16.83 -0.23 -13.84
C THR A 30 17.03 -0.48 -12.34
N GLU A 31 17.89 -1.43 -11.96
CA GLU A 31 18.17 -1.73 -10.54
C GLU A 31 18.63 -0.47 -9.76
N GLU A 32 19.32 0.46 -10.42
CA GLU A 32 19.75 1.74 -9.83
C GLU A 32 18.58 2.67 -9.48
N SER A 33 17.58 2.79 -10.35
CA SER A 33 16.42 3.65 -10.07
C SER A 33 15.54 3.03 -8.97
N ASP A 34 15.48 1.69 -8.91
CA ASP A 34 14.80 0.95 -7.86
C ASP A 34 15.39 1.19 -6.46
N LEU A 35 16.72 1.19 -6.37
CA LEU A 35 17.44 1.46 -5.12
C LEU A 35 17.22 2.91 -4.65
N MET A 36 17.26 3.88 -5.56
CA MET A 36 17.02 5.29 -5.23
C MET A 36 15.59 5.55 -4.77
N VAL A 37 14.59 4.96 -5.43
CA VAL A 37 13.17 5.10 -5.04
C VAL A 37 12.94 4.42 -3.70
N THR A 38 13.46 3.22 -3.51
CA THR A 38 13.36 2.51 -2.23
C THR A 38 13.96 3.31 -1.10
N GLN A 39 15.19 3.84 -1.24
CA GLN A 39 15.84 4.63 -0.19
C GLN A 39 15.06 5.91 0.16
N ARG A 40 14.43 6.57 -0.82
CA ARG A 40 13.73 7.84 -0.57
C ARG A 40 12.34 7.65 0.05
N TRP A 41 11.66 6.56 -0.31
CA TRP A 41 10.23 6.43 -0.04
C TRP A 41 9.89 5.33 0.95
N ALA A 42 10.80 4.38 1.25
CA ALA A 42 10.53 3.30 2.20
C ALA A 42 10.19 3.81 3.60
N ASP A 43 10.96 4.77 4.13
CA ASP A 43 10.74 5.31 5.47
C ASP A 43 9.40 6.05 5.57
N ILE A 44 9.06 6.84 4.55
CA ILE A 44 7.79 7.56 4.47
C ILE A 44 6.63 6.57 4.33
N HIS A 45 6.78 5.54 3.50
CA HIS A 45 5.76 4.52 3.29
C HIS A 45 5.49 3.74 4.58
N LEU A 46 6.54 3.34 5.31
CA LEU A 46 6.40 2.66 6.58
C LEU A 46 5.69 3.55 7.61
N LYS A 47 6.08 4.84 7.69
CA LYS A 47 5.45 5.81 8.59
C LYS A 47 3.95 5.97 8.31
N ILE A 48 3.57 6.19 7.04
CA ILE A 48 2.15 6.33 6.66
C ILE A 48 1.39 5.03 6.96
N GLY A 49 2.00 3.87 6.74
CA GLY A 49 1.41 2.57 7.09
C GLY A 49 1.12 2.44 8.58
N ILE A 50 2.07 2.83 9.44
CA ILE A 50 1.90 2.82 10.90
C ILE A 50 0.82 3.81 11.32
N ASP A 51 0.84 5.03 10.80
CA ASP A 51 -0.12 6.08 11.14
C ASP A 51 -1.55 5.64 10.74
N ALA A 52 -1.73 5.07 9.54
CA ALA A 52 -3.01 4.58 9.07
C ALA A 52 -3.55 3.43 9.93
N MET A 53 -2.71 2.47 10.31
CA MET A 53 -3.13 1.36 11.17
C MET A 53 -3.46 1.82 12.59
N THR A 54 -2.71 2.79 13.11
CA THR A 54 -2.96 3.41 14.42
C THR A 54 -4.30 4.15 14.41
N GLU A 55 -4.56 4.95 13.39
CA GLU A 55 -5.83 5.68 13.24
C GLU A 55 -7.04 4.74 13.10
N ILE A 56 -6.90 3.62 12.36
CA ILE A 56 -7.95 2.59 12.26
C ILE A 56 -8.20 1.94 13.62
N GLY A 57 -7.15 1.67 14.41
CA GLY A 57 -7.27 1.12 15.75
C GLY A 57 -7.99 2.05 16.74
N GLU A 58 -7.72 3.36 16.67
CA GLU A 58 -8.32 4.37 17.56
C GLU A 58 -9.75 4.75 17.18
N LYS A 59 -10.02 4.99 15.88
CA LYS A 59 -11.30 5.54 15.41
C LYS A 59 -12.29 4.47 14.93
N GLY A 60 -11.80 3.24 14.72
CA GLY A 60 -12.55 2.20 14.03
C GLY A 60 -12.69 2.47 12.54
N GLU A 61 -13.03 1.42 11.80
CA GLU A 61 -13.10 1.47 10.34
C GLU A 61 -14.52 1.88 9.89
N ARG A 62 -14.69 3.06 9.27
CA ARG A 62 -15.93 3.40 8.54
C ARG A 62 -15.92 2.69 7.17
N ILE A 63 -15.82 1.36 7.16
CA ILE A 63 -15.86 0.62 5.89
C ILE A 63 -17.24 0.78 5.29
N LYS A 64 -17.30 1.46 4.15
CA LYS A 64 -18.45 1.38 3.26
C LYS A 64 -18.42 -0.01 2.63
N HIS A 65 -19.08 -0.98 3.27
CA HIS A 65 -19.36 -2.25 2.63
C HIS A 65 -20.30 -1.97 1.46
N PHE A 66 -19.77 -1.97 0.23
CA PHE A 66 -20.61 -2.03 -0.96
C PHE A 66 -21.28 -3.41 -0.95
N LYS A 67 -22.51 -3.46 -0.44
CA LYS A 67 -23.38 -4.62 -0.58
C LYS A 67 -23.83 -4.69 -2.04
N TYR A 68 -23.60 -5.82 -2.68
CA TYR A 68 -24.28 -6.23 -3.91
C TYR A 68 -25.51 -7.06 -3.54
#